data_AF-A0A1Y5DH07-F1
#
_entry.id   AF-A0A1Y5DH07-F1
#
_cell.length_a   1.000
_cell.length_b   1.000
_cell.length_c   1.000
_cell.angle_alpha   90.00
_cell.angle_beta   90.00
_cell.angle_gamma   90.00
#
_symmetry.space_group_name_H-M   'P 1'
#
loop_
_entity.id
_entity.type
_entity.pdbx_description
1 polymer ?
#
loop_
_entity_poly.entity_id
_entity_poly.type
_entity_poly.pdbx_seq_one_letter_code
_entity_poly.pdbx_strand_id
1 'polypeptide(L)'
;KLRNGIKEKQGEFQFFAGKLQKAEQQWRQQFFRANLPRLQEILKGLIESEKVDIVLNGQAVIHVSPDLDLTKKLLNKLNQASAAKK
;
A
#
# COMPACT_ATOMS: atom_id res chain seq x y z
N LYS A 1 -33.69 16.25 16.86
CA LYS A 1 -33.38 16.30 15.40
C LYS A 1 -31.87 16.33 15.14
N LEU A 2 -31.10 17.26 15.73
CA LEU A 2 -29.63 17.37 15.51
C LEU A 2 -28.82 16.13 15.93
N ARG A 3 -29.10 15.54 17.10
CA ARG A 3 -28.45 14.29 17.57
C ARG A 3 -28.64 13.08 16.63
N ASN A 4 -29.79 13.00 15.94
CA ASN A 4 -30.06 11.90 15.03
C ASN A 4 -29.31 12.07 13.71
N GLY A 5 -29.24 13.30 13.19
CA GLY A 5 -28.48 13.61 11.97
C GLY A 5 -26.96 13.39 12.14
N ILE A 6 -26.40 13.67 13.32
CA ILE A 6 -24.97 13.38 13.61
C ILE A 6 -24.71 11.88 13.60
N LYS A 7 -25.58 11.07 14.23
CA LYS A 7 -25.45 9.60 14.24
C LYS A 7 -25.56 9.02 12.83
N GLU A 8 -26.49 9.52 12.03
CA GLU A 8 -26.69 9.10 10.64
C GLU A 8 -25.47 9.42 9.77
N LYS A 9 -24.91 10.63 9.88
CA LYS A 9 -23.67 11.02 9.19
C LYS A 9 -22.46 10.22 9.63
N GLN A 10 -22.36 9.88 10.91
CA GLN A 10 -21.28 9.01 11.40
C GLN A 10 -21.39 7.59 10.82
N GLY A 11 -22.61 7.06 10.70
CA GLY A 11 -22.87 5.77 10.06
C GLY A 11 -22.53 5.77 8.57
N GLU A 12 -22.94 6.82 7.84
CA GLU A 12 -22.57 7.00 6.42
C GLU A 12 -21.05 7.06 6.24
N PHE A 13 -20.35 7.85 7.07
CA PHE A 13 -18.90 7.95 7.02
C PHE A 13 -18.24 6.59 7.23
N GLN A 14 -18.62 5.86 8.27
CA GLN A 14 -18.07 4.53 8.55
C GLN A 14 -18.34 3.54 7.40
N PHE A 15 -19.53 3.60 6.80
CA PHE A 15 -19.88 2.78 5.64
C PHE A 15 -18.99 3.07 4.42
N PHE A 16 -18.80 4.35 4.08
CA PHE A 16 -17.94 4.74 2.96
C PHE A 16 -16.47 4.47 3.23
N ALA A 17 -15.99 4.71 4.47
CA ALA A 17 -14.64 4.36 4.88
C ALA A 17 -14.38 2.85 4.72
N GLY A 18 -15.32 2.01 5.16
CA GLY A 18 -15.24 0.55 5.00
C GLY A 18 -15.26 0.12 3.52
N LYS A 19 -16.09 0.77 2.68
CA LYS A 19 -16.08 0.52 1.23
C LYS A 19 -14.75 0.91 0.58
N LEU A 20 -14.20 2.07 0.94
CA LEU A 20 -12.92 2.53 0.41
C LEU A 20 -11.79 1.57 0.79
N GLN A 21 -11.72 1.16 2.06
CA GLN A 21 -10.72 0.20 2.52
C GLN A 21 -10.81 -1.14 1.77
N LYS A 22 -12.03 -1.66 1.52
CA LYS A 22 -12.23 -2.89 0.74
C LYS A 22 -11.80 -2.71 -0.72
N ALA A 23 -12.22 -1.63 -1.37
CA ALA A 23 -11.83 -1.34 -2.75
C ALA A 23 -10.30 -1.22 -2.89
N GLU A 24 -9.66 -0.55 -1.93
CA GLU A 24 -8.20 -0.41 -1.88
C GLU A 24 -7.50 -1.77 -1.70
N GLN A 25 -8.01 -2.64 -0.83
CA GLN A 25 -7.50 -4.01 -0.68
C GLN A 25 -7.63 -4.84 -1.96
N GLN A 26 -8.79 -4.79 -2.62
CA GLN A 26 -9.03 -5.51 -3.88
C GLN A 26 -8.11 -4.99 -4.99
N TRP A 27 -8.01 -3.67 -5.13
CA TRP A 27 -7.12 -3.04 -6.10
C TRP A 27 -5.67 -3.45 -5.85
N ARG A 28 -5.18 -3.43 -4.60
CA ARG A 28 -3.85 -3.92 -4.25
C ARG A 28 -3.63 -5.35 -4.73
N GLN A 29 -4.54 -6.27 -4.43
CA GLN A 29 -4.39 -7.67 -4.84
C GLN A 29 -4.31 -7.83 -6.35
N GLN A 30 -5.19 -7.17 -7.10
CA GLN A 30 -5.18 -7.22 -8.56
C GLN A 30 -3.92 -6.59 -9.15
N PHE A 31 -3.53 -5.44 -8.63
CA PHE A 31 -2.33 -4.72 -9.03
C PHE A 31 -1.07 -5.56 -8.81
N PHE A 32 -0.91 -6.16 -7.63
CA PHE A 32 0.21 -7.05 -7.33
C PHE A 32 0.25 -8.26 -8.27
N ARG A 33 -0.89 -8.92 -8.53
CA ARG A 33 -0.93 -10.05 -9.47
C ARG A 33 -0.52 -9.67 -10.88
N ALA A 34 -1.01 -8.53 -11.38
CA ALA A 34 -0.71 -8.07 -12.73
C ALA A 34 0.74 -7.56 -12.90
N ASN A 35 1.34 -7.03 -11.83
CA ASN A 35 2.66 -6.39 -11.87
C ASN A 35 3.74 -7.17 -11.13
N LEU A 36 3.48 -8.42 -10.72
CA LEU A 36 4.38 -9.19 -9.86
C LEU A 36 5.82 -9.27 -10.40
N PRO A 37 6.07 -9.58 -11.69
CA PRO A 37 7.43 -9.67 -12.21
C PRO A 37 8.17 -8.33 -12.11
N ARG A 38 7.51 -7.25 -12.50
CA ARG A 38 8.07 -5.89 -12.45
C ARG A 38 8.33 -5.41 -11.02
N LEU A 39 7.44 -5.77 -10.10
CA LEU A 39 7.62 -5.49 -8.67
C LEU A 39 8.85 -6.22 -8.12
N GLN A 40 9.07 -7.49 -8.51
CA GLN A 40 10.23 -8.26 -8.09
C GLN A 40 11.55 -7.66 -8.61
N GLU A 41 11.58 -7.21 -9.86
CA GLU A 41 12.76 -6.53 -10.43
C GLU A 41 13.10 -5.24 -9.67
N ILE A 42 12.10 -4.39 -9.44
CA ILE A 42 12.30 -3.13 -8.71
C ILE A 42 12.68 -3.40 -7.25
N LEU A 43 12.08 -4.41 -6.62
CA LEU A 43 12.43 -4.81 -5.25
C LEU A 43 13.88 -5.31 -5.18
N LYS A 44 14.33 -6.13 -6.14
CA LYS A 44 15.72 -6.58 -6.20
C LYS A 44 16.69 -5.41 -6.33
N GLY A 45 16.41 -4.48 -7.25
CA GLY A 45 17.23 -3.26 -7.38
C GLY A 45 17.21 -2.39 -6.13
N LEU A 46 16.07 -2.32 -5.42
CA LEU A 46 15.97 -1.60 -4.15
C LEU A 46 16.84 -2.26 -3.06
N ILE A 47 16.77 -3.59 -2.92
CA ILE A 47 17.56 -4.39 -1.98
C ILE A 47 19.06 -4.14 -2.21
N GLU A 48 19.51 -4.20 -3.46
CA GLU A 48 20.91 -3.95 -3.81
C GLU A 48 21.33 -2.50 -3.51
N SER A 49 20.49 -1.51 -3.87
CA SER A 49 20.81 -0.09 -3.68
C SER A 49 20.89 0.32 -2.21
N GLU A 50 20.07 -0.28 -1.36
CA GLU A 50 20.02 0.04 0.08
C GLU A 50 20.82 -0.95 0.93
N LYS A 51 21.51 -1.92 0.30
CA LYS A 51 22.29 -2.97 0.97
C LYS A 51 21.45 -3.69 2.03
N VAL A 52 20.23 -4.08 1.66
CA VAL A 52 19.31 -4.77 2.55
C VAL A 52 19.70 -6.24 2.67
N ASP A 53 20.07 -6.67 3.87
CA ASP A 53 20.45 -8.06 4.11
C ASP A 53 19.24 -8.99 4.28
N ILE A 54 18.14 -8.48 4.84
CA ILE A 54 16.93 -9.27 5.13
C ILE A 54 15.68 -8.47 4.81
N VAL A 55 14.75 -9.10 4.10
CA VAL A 55 13.39 -8.60 3.89
C VAL A 55 12.41 -9.45 4.69
N LEU A 56 11.61 -8.79 5.54
CA LEU A 56 10.57 -9.43 6.34
C LEU A 56 9.19 -9.13 5.76
N ASN A 57 8.28 -10.10 5.84
CA ASN A 57 6.88 -9.87 5.48
C ASN A 57 6.23 -8.97 6.55
N GLY A 58 5.68 -7.82 6.14
CA GLY A 58 5.06 -6.85 7.05
C GLY A 58 3.92 -7.42 7.91
N GLN A 59 3.26 -8.50 7.49
CA GLN A 59 2.24 -9.20 8.31
C GLN A 59 2.82 -9.90 9.54
N ALA A 60 4.11 -10.24 9.50
CA ALA A 60 4.83 -10.87 10.61
C ALA A 60 5.56 -9.85 11.51
N VAL A 61 5.49 -8.56 11.19
CA VAL A 61 6.23 -7.50 11.89
C VAL A 61 5.29 -6.80 12.88
N ILE A 62 5.67 -6.78 14.15
CA ILE A 62 4.88 -6.13 15.22
C ILE A 62 5.03 -4.60 15.18
N HIS A 63 6.25 -4.12 14.90
CA HIS A 63 6.55 -2.69 14.78
C HIS A 63 7.73 -2.48 13.83
N VAL A 64 7.66 -1.43 13.01
CA VAL A 64 8.73 -0.99 12.13
C VAL A 64 8.73 0.53 12.05
N SER A 65 9.90 1.16 12.08
CA SER A 65 10.02 2.59 11.84
C SER A 65 9.74 2.90 10.37
N PRO A 66 9.10 4.04 10.03
CA PRO A 66 8.77 4.37 8.64
C PRO A 66 9.95 4.35 7.67
N ASP A 67 11.15 4.66 8.15
CA ASP A 67 12.37 4.73 7.33
C ASP A 67 12.89 3.34 6.91
N LEU A 68 12.53 2.29 7.65
CA LEU A 68 12.88 0.90 7.37
C LEU A 68 11.80 0.17 6.55
N ASP A 69 10.63 0.79 6.37
CA ASP A 69 9.55 0.21 5.56
C ASP A 69 9.80 0.41 4.06
N LEU A 70 10.26 -0.67 3.41
CA LEU A 70 10.52 -0.71 1.97
C LEU A 70 9.25 -0.55 1.11
N THR A 71 8.06 -0.78 1.66
CA THR A 71 6.79 -0.73 0.91
C THR A 71 6.60 0.61 0.22
N LYS A 72 6.83 1.71 0.94
CA LYS A 72 6.70 3.07 0.38
C LYS A 72 7.72 3.34 -0.72
N LYS A 73 8.99 2.94 -0.51
CA LYS A 73 10.07 3.13 -1.47
C LYS A 73 9.83 2.34 -2.75
N LEU A 74 9.37 1.10 -2.62
CA LEU A 74 8.99 0.23 -3.73
C LEU A 74 7.85 0.84 -4.55
N LEU A 75 6.78 1.31 -3.91
CA LEU A 75 5.66 1.97 -4.59
C LEU A 75 6.10 3.25 -5.33
N ASN A 76 6.97 4.07 -4.73
CA ASN A 76 7.48 5.27 -5.37
C ASN A 76 8.30 4.94 -6.62
N LYS A 77 9.24 3.98 -6.54
CA LYS A 77 10.03 3.54 -7.71
C LYS A 77 9.14 2.96 -8.81
N LEU A 78 8.08 2.23 -8.44
CA LEU A 78 7.12 1.68 -9.39
C LEU A 78 6.31 2.76 -10.11
N ASN A 79 5.88 3.80 -9.40
CA ASN A 79 5.20 4.96 -9.99
C ASN A 79 6.11 5.71 -10.95
N GLN A 80 7.37 5.96 -10.56
CA GLN A 80 8.37 6.61 -11.42
C GLN A 80 8.63 5.80 -12.69
N ALA A 81 8.84 4.49 -12.56
CA ALA A 81 9.06 3.62 -13.71
C ALA A 81 7.83 3.54 -14.63
N SER A 82 6.61 3.78 -14.10
CA SER A 82 5.37 3.76 -14.89
C SER A 82 5.13 5.08 -15.61
N ALA A 83 5.51 6.19 -14.97
CA ALA A 83 5.48 7.51 -15.57
C ALA A 83 6.52 7.68 -16.68
N ALA A 84 7.72 7.12 -16.53
CA ALA A 84 8.77 7.15 -17.54
C ALA A 84 8.48 6.31 -18.80
N LYS A 85 7.42 5.50 -18.77
CA LYS A 85 6.97 4.65 -19.89
C LYS A 85 5.81 5.27 -20.69
N LYS A 86 5.32 6.45 -20.27
CA LYS A 86 4.38 7.30 -21.02
C LYS A 86 5.16 8.35 -21.79
#